data_AF-A0A2E1A6X4-F1
#
_entry.id   AF-A0A2E1A6X4-F1
#
_cell.length_a   1.000
_cell.length_b   1.000
_cell.length_c   1.000
_cell.angle_alpha   90.00
_cell.angle_beta   90.00
_cell.angle_gamma   90.00
#
_symmetry.space_group_name_H-M   'P 1'
#
loop_
_entity.id
_entity.type
_entity.pdbx_description
1 polymer ?
#
loop_
_entity_poly.entity_id
_entity_poly.type
_entity_poly.pdbx_seq_one_letter_code
_entity_poly.pdbx_strand_id
1 'polypeptide(L)'
;MELRAEVITAVWAIFILIFMRAGLKGKLVDAPGRRMWLLFFLSILALSFWGRAAEAALDQHFEGQPVALYLKYICLIGVCHLYLQMLQEVGSYRSRSGFLNDLAPIAIGLGLLSFVLYVLFEPITLSELRLIIIGARDAVVLAFIGFGFLWSTLSMWRNEQVAAMRFKQTCILLFFGSFAITTLGSISAAVMTIFRIGDAAYAAQVFQPFVYPTVLFFMLMLFPHRWIALLIYPQRLYTFYRLKRVERLIMDQLDTSAALQSRSLGAVWRQPERLEMAIYQTVIVILDCYPILNGAPAKGRLYARIEQCVTHSIDYSDLVLALAAIRT
;
A
#
# COMPACT_ATOMS: atom_id res chain seq x y z
N MET A 1 3.76 29.56 -0.85
CA MET A 1 4.90 28.66 -0.57
C MET A 1 4.74 27.95 0.77
N GLU A 2 4.17 28.62 1.78
CA GLU A 2 4.00 28.11 3.16
C GLU A 2 3.28 26.76 3.25
N LEU A 3 2.14 26.60 2.56
CA LEU A 3 1.37 25.34 2.58
C LEU A 3 2.21 24.09 2.19
N ARG A 4 3.20 24.23 1.30
CA ARG A 4 4.04 23.10 0.88
C ARG A 4 5.02 22.69 1.98
N ALA A 5 5.64 23.67 2.63
CA ALA A 5 6.57 23.42 3.73
C ALA A 5 5.85 22.80 4.93
N GLU A 6 4.64 23.28 5.24
CA GLU A 6 3.79 22.72 6.30
C GLU A 6 3.43 21.26 6.02
N VAL A 7 3.00 20.95 4.79
CA VAL A 7 2.68 19.57 4.40
C VAL A 7 3.90 18.65 4.50
N ILE A 8 5.07 19.07 4.00
CA ILE A 8 6.31 18.28 4.10
C ILE A 8 6.70 18.06 5.56
N THR A 9 6.61 19.11 6.39
CA THR A 9 6.91 19.03 7.82
C THR A 9 5.94 18.09 8.55
N ALA A 10 4.65 18.16 8.23
CA ALA A 10 3.65 17.25 8.76
C ALA A 10 3.91 15.79 8.35
N VAL A 11 4.29 15.55 7.08
CA VAL A 11 4.67 14.22 6.59
C VAL A 11 5.86 13.67 7.38
N TRP A 12 6.91 14.47 7.58
CA TRP A 12 8.07 14.10 8.39
C TRP A 12 7.69 13.82 9.85
N ALA A 13 6.90 14.69 10.48
CA ALA A 13 6.46 14.51 11.85
C ALA A 13 5.67 13.20 12.03
N ILE A 14 4.71 12.94 11.13
CA ILE A 14 3.94 11.69 11.11
C ILE A 14 4.87 10.49 10.93
N PHE A 15 5.78 10.54 9.96
CA PHE A 15 6.74 9.47 9.71
C PHE A 15 7.61 9.17 10.92
N ILE A 16 8.22 10.19 11.53
CA ILE A 16 9.09 10.07 12.71
C ILE A 16 8.32 9.49 13.89
N LEU A 17 7.10 9.96 14.16
CA LEU A 17 6.25 9.44 15.23
C LEU A 17 5.92 7.96 15.04
N ILE A 18 5.55 7.54 13.83
CA ILE A 18 5.24 6.13 13.55
C ILE A 18 6.52 5.29 13.58
N PHE A 19 7.65 5.81 13.07
CA PHE A 19 8.95 5.14 13.06
C PHE A 19 9.46 4.88 14.48
N MET A 20 9.47 5.89 15.35
CA MET A 20 9.84 5.75 16.76
C MET A 20 8.97 4.71 17.46
N ARG A 21 7.65 4.76 17.24
CA ARG A 21 6.72 3.78 17.80
C ARG A 21 6.99 2.36 17.28
N ALA A 22 7.40 2.21 16.03
CA ALA A 22 7.74 0.91 15.45
C ALA A 22 9.06 0.36 16.02
N GLY A 23 10.06 1.23 16.22
CA GLY A 23 11.31 0.89 16.90
C GLY A 23 11.09 0.42 18.33
N LEU A 24 10.30 1.15 19.12
CA LEU A 24 9.93 0.76 20.49
C LEU A 24 9.20 -0.58 20.57
N LYS A 25 8.54 -1.01 19.49
CA LYS A 25 7.80 -2.28 19.41
C LYS A 25 8.60 -3.42 18.76
N GLY A 26 9.90 -3.22 18.50
CA GLY A 26 10.76 -4.23 17.87
C GLY A 26 10.43 -4.55 16.41
N LYS A 27 9.56 -3.76 15.75
CA LYS A 27 9.12 -4.03 14.36
C LYS A 27 10.17 -3.68 13.29
N LEU A 28 11.35 -3.23 13.71
CA LEU A 28 12.49 -2.90 12.84
C LEU A 28 13.47 -4.06 12.67
N VAL A 29 13.27 -5.17 13.38
CA VAL A 29 14.17 -6.33 13.34
C VAL A 29 13.97 -7.13 12.04
N ASP A 30 12.75 -7.17 11.52
CA ASP A 30 12.41 -7.94 10.33
C ASP A 30 12.90 -7.24 9.05
N ALA A 31 13.56 -8.00 8.17
CA ALA A 31 14.02 -7.53 6.86
C ALA A 31 12.94 -6.83 6.01
N PRO A 32 11.72 -7.38 5.85
CA PRO A 32 10.65 -6.70 5.08
C PRO A 32 10.18 -5.41 5.75
N GLY A 33 10.18 -5.36 7.09
CA GLY A 33 9.87 -4.16 7.86
C GLY A 33 10.88 -3.04 7.56
N ARG A 34 12.18 -3.35 7.63
CA ARG A 34 13.25 -2.38 7.31
C ARG A 34 13.13 -1.83 5.89
N ARG A 35 12.88 -2.68 4.90
CA ARG A 35 12.74 -2.23 3.50
C ARG A 35 11.54 -1.31 3.30
N MET A 36 10.40 -1.62 3.92
CA MET A 36 9.23 -0.74 3.88
C MET A 36 9.53 0.63 4.51
N TRP A 37 10.25 0.67 5.64
CA TRP A 37 10.68 1.91 6.27
C TRP A 37 11.66 2.71 5.41
N LEU A 38 12.63 2.04 4.79
CA LEU A 38 13.59 2.66 3.88
C LEU A 38 12.89 3.24 2.65
N LEU A 39 11.91 2.53 2.09
CA LEU A 39 11.09 3.00 0.97
C LEU A 39 10.36 4.30 1.32
N PHE A 40 9.72 4.36 2.48
CA PHE A 40 9.05 5.57 2.94
C PHE A 40 10.04 6.71 3.22
N PHE A 41 11.17 6.41 3.86
CA PHE A 41 12.22 7.40 4.10
C PHE A 41 12.72 8.04 2.80
N LEU A 42 13.07 7.22 1.80
CA LEU A 42 13.53 7.70 0.50
C LEU A 42 12.46 8.49 -0.26
N SER A 43 11.19 8.06 -0.17
CA SER A 43 10.06 8.79 -0.75
C SER A 43 9.89 10.18 -0.13
N ILE A 44 9.97 10.29 1.21
CA ILE A 44 9.83 11.57 1.93
C ILE A 44 11.06 12.46 1.68
N LEU A 45 12.26 11.87 1.61
CA LEU A 45 13.48 12.59 1.25
C LEU A 45 13.36 13.20 -0.16
N ALA A 46 12.89 12.44 -1.15
CA ALA A 46 12.64 12.95 -2.49
C ALA A 46 11.57 14.06 -2.52
N LEU A 47 10.51 13.92 -1.69
CA LEU A 47 9.45 14.91 -1.54
C LEU A 47 9.94 16.20 -0.85
N SER A 48 10.96 16.12 0.02
CA SER A 48 11.50 17.28 0.73
C SER A 48 12.13 18.31 -0.22
N PHE A 49 12.67 17.82 -1.33
CA PHE A 49 13.23 18.65 -2.41
C PHE A 49 12.19 18.94 -3.50
N TRP A 50 10.91 19.01 -3.14
CA TRP A 50 9.84 19.33 -4.09
C TRP A 50 9.85 20.81 -4.47
N GLY A 51 10.24 21.09 -5.72
CA GLY A 51 10.17 22.43 -6.32
C GLY A 51 11.52 23.15 -6.34
N ARG A 52 11.62 24.17 -7.21
CA ARG A 52 12.89 24.86 -7.51
C ARG A 52 13.52 25.52 -6.28
N ALA A 53 12.70 26.13 -5.41
CA ALA A 53 13.21 26.81 -4.22
C ALA A 53 13.85 25.85 -3.20
N ALA A 54 13.26 24.67 -3.01
CA ALA A 54 13.80 23.66 -2.10
C ALA A 54 15.07 23.00 -2.66
N GLU A 55 15.12 22.78 -3.98
CA GLU A 55 16.34 22.31 -4.65
C GLU A 55 17.47 23.34 -4.51
N ALA A 56 17.18 24.61 -4.84
CA ALA A 56 18.16 25.70 -4.76
C ALA A 56 18.71 25.91 -3.34
N ALA A 57 17.89 25.71 -2.30
CA ALA A 57 18.34 25.84 -0.91
C ALA A 57 19.45 24.83 -0.55
N LEU A 58 19.35 23.58 -1.04
CA LEU A 58 20.43 22.60 -0.84
C LEU A 58 21.61 22.90 -1.78
N ASP A 59 21.33 23.16 -3.05
CA ASP A 59 22.36 23.39 -4.07
C ASP A 59 23.27 24.59 -3.72
N GLN A 60 22.74 25.62 -3.04
CA GLN A 60 23.52 26.75 -2.51
C GLN A 60 24.67 26.34 -1.58
N HIS A 61 24.52 25.24 -0.83
CA HIS A 61 25.57 24.73 0.06
C HIS A 61 26.70 24.02 -0.72
N PHE A 62 26.45 23.71 -1.99
CA PHE A 62 27.39 23.03 -2.89
C PHE A 62 27.72 23.93 -4.09
N GLU A 63 27.87 25.24 -3.85
CA GLU A 63 28.27 26.22 -4.87
C GLU A 63 27.33 26.26 -6.10
N GLY A 64 26.05 25.91 -5.92
CA GLY A 64 25.06 25.89 -7.00
C GLY A 64 25.04 24.61 -7.83
N GLN A 65 25.82 23.60 -7.46
CA GLN A 65 25.81 22.29 -8.12
C GLN A 65 24.46 21.57 -7.89
N PRO A 66 23.93 20.81 -8.88
CA PRO A 66 22.59 20.21 -8.86
C PRO A 66 22.44 18.99 -7.92
N VAL A 67 23.00 19.05 -6.70
CA VAL A 67 23.02 17.94 -5.75
C VAL A 67 21.61 17.49 -5.39
N ALA A 68 20.67 18.41 -5.18
CA ALA A 68 19.28 18.09 -4.87
C ALA A 68 18.60 17.29 -5.98
N LEU A 69 18.86 17.64 -7.24
CA LEU A 69 18.30 16.97 -8.41
C LEU A 69 18.73 15.50 -8.47
N TYR A 70 20.02 15.23 -8.30
CA TYR A 70 20.56 13.87 -8.34
C TYR A 70 20.22 13.07 -7.08
N LEU A 71 20.12 13.72 -5.92
CA LEU A 71 19.65 13.06 -4.70
C LEU A 71 18.22 12.53 -4.89
N LYS A 72 17.32 13.35 -5.45
CA LYS A 72 15.95 12.92 -5.80
C LYS A 72 15.93 11.80 -6.83
N TYR A 73 16.80 11.89 -7.84
CA TYR A 73 16.95 10.86 -8.87
C TYR A 73 17.25 9.49 -8.25
N ILE A 74 18.26 9.43 -7.39
CA ILE A 74 18.69 8.21 -6.71
C ILE A 74 17.59 7.71 -5.76
N CYS A 75 16.97 8.62 -4.98
CA CYS A 75 15.92 8.24 -4.04
C CYS A 75 14.73 7.58 -4.75
N LEU A 76 14.25 8.17 -5.86
CA LEU A 76 13.08 7.65 -6.57
C LEU A 76 13.38 6.31 -7.26
N ILE A 77 14.55 6.15 -7.86
CA ILE A 77 14.94 4.86 -8.45
C ILE A 77 15.17 3.81 -7.36
N GLY A 78 15.75 4.21 -6.22
CA GLY A 78 15.90 3.36 -5.05
C GLY A 78 14.56 2.88 -4.49
N VAL A 79 13.55 3.76 -4.43
CA VAL A 79 12.17 3.39 -4.06
C VAL A 79 11.61 2.34 -5.02
N CYS A 80 11.78 2.52 -6.33
CA CYS A 80 11.35 1.53 -7.31
C CYS A 80 12.05 0.18 -7.11
N HIS A 81 13.36 0.19 -6.91
CA HIS A 81 14.12 -1.03 -6.69
C HIS A 81 13.68 -1.78 -5.43
N LEU A 82 13.53 -1.07 -4.32
CA LEU A 82 13.06 -1.65 -3.05
C LEU A 82 11.64 -2.21 -3.19
N TYR A 83 10.75 -1.49 -3.87
CA TYR A 83 9.38 -1.97 -4.08
C TYR A 83 9.35 -3.22 -4.96
N LEU A 84 10.19 -3.29 -6.00
CA LEU A 84 10.32 -4.49 -6.82
C LEU A 84 10.77 -5.70 -5.99
N GLN A 85 11.80 -5.53 -5.16
CA GLN A 85 12.26 -6.60 -4.27
C GLN A 85 11.16 -7.07 -3.31
N MET A 86 10.35 -6.15 -2.79
CA MET A 86 9.21 -6.50 -1.94
C MET A 86 8.14 -7.30 -2.69
N LEU A 87 7.84 -6.95 -3.94
CA LEU A 87 6.89 -7.71 -4.77
C LEU A 87 7.41 -9.12 -5.10
N GLN A 88 8.72 -9.26 -5.30
CA GLN A 88 9.36 -10.57 -5.51
C GLN A 88 9.27 -11.45 -4.27
N GLU A 89 9.52 -10.91 -3.08
CA GLU A 89 9.43 -11.65 -1.81
C GLU A 89 8.01 -12.13 -1.49
N VAL A 90 7.00 -11.31 -1.80
CA VAL A 90 5.59 -11.68 -1.61
C VAL A 90 5.12 -12.68 -2.68
N GLY A 91 5.96 -12.98 -3.68
CA GLY A 91 5.63 -13.91 -4.76
C GLY A 91 4.62 -13.36 -5.77
N SER A 92 4.27 -12.07 -5.68
CA SER A 92 3.34 -11.41 -6.61
C SER A 92 4.01 -10.99 -7.92
N TYR A 93 5.34 -11.05 -7.98
CA TYR A 93 6.12 -10.84 -9.20
C TYR A 93 6.95 -12.09 -9.54
N ARG A 94 6.44 -12.91 -10.48
CA ARG A 94 7.23 -13.96 -11.13
C ARG A 94 7.88 -13.37 -12.38
N SER A 95 8.99 -12.64 -12.24
CA SER A 95 9.69 -12.18 -13.44
C SER A 95 10.26 -13.34 -14.22
N ARG A 96 10.00 -13.36 -15.52
CA ARG A 96 10.67 -14.24 -16.49
C ARG A 96 11.93 -13.59 -17.09
N SER A 97 12.15 -12.29 -16.87
CA SER A 97 13.31 -11.53 -17.36
C SER A 97 13.95 -10.72 -16.24
N GLY A 98 15.27 -10.89 -16.03
CA GLY A 98 16.04 -10.16 -15.02
C GLY A 98 16.15 -8.64 -15.26
N PHE A 99 15.63 -8.14 -16.38
CA PHE A 99 15.79 -6.77 -16.86
C PHE A 99 15.48 -5.68 -15.81
N LEU A 100 14.35 -5.78 -15.09
CA LEU A 100 14.01 -4.77 -14.08
C LEU A 100 14.94 -4.79 -12.84
N ASN A 101 15.60 -5.92 -12.57
CA ASN A 101 16.56 -5.99 -11.46
C ASN A 101 17.82 -5.17 -11.78
N ASP A 102 18.26 -5.21 -13.03
CA ASP A 102 19.46 -4.50 -13.49
C ASP A 102 19.17 -3.04 -13.86
N LEU A 103 17.92 -2.71 -14.20
CA LEU A 103 17.54 -1.37 -14.63
C LEU A 103 17.83 -0.30 -13.57
N ALA A 104 17.53 -0.57 -12.29
CA ALA A 104 17.78 0.38 -11.21
C ALA A 104 19.28 0.68 -10.97
N PRO A 105 20.17 -0.32 -10.75
CA PRO A 105 21.59 -0.04 -10.57
C PRO A 105 22.22 0.61 -11.80
N ILE A 106 21.83 0.20 -13.01
CA ILE A 106 22.30 0.83 -14.25
C ILE A 106 21.88 2.30 -14.30
N ALA A 107 20.60 2.60 -14.04
CA ALA A 107 20.10 3.97 -14.06
C ALA A 107 20.79 4.84 -13.00
N ILE A 108 20.96 4.35 -11.76
CA ILE A 108 21.72 5.05 -10.72
C ILE A 108 23.15 5.32 -11.17
N GLY A 109 23.84 4.32 -11.74
CA GLY A 109 25.19 4.47 -12.27
C GLY A 109 25.28 5.53 -13.38
N LEU A 110 24.35 5.53 -14.33
CA LEU A 110 24.27 6.55 -15.39
C LEU A 110 23.97 7.94 -14.84
N GLY A 111 23.10 8.05 -13.83
CA GLY A 111 22.82 9.30 -13.14
C GLY A 111 24.06 9.86 -12.44
N LEU A 112 24.80 9.03 -11.71
CA LEU A 112 26.06 9.43 -11.07
C LEU A 112 27.13 9.83 -12.08
N LEU A 113 27.28 9.06 -13.16
CA LEU A 113 28.20 9.40 -14.25
C LEU A 113 27.83 10.74 -14.89
N SER A 114 26.54 10.98 -15.14
CA SER A 114 26.03 12.26 -15.66
C SER A 114 26.33 13.43 -14.72
N PHE A 115 26.21 13.25 -13.40
CA PHE A 115 26.58 14.27 -12.42
C PHE A 115 28.06 14.62 -12.50
N VAL A 116 28.94 13.60 -12.50
CA VAL A 116 30.40 13.81 -12.60
C VAL A 116 30.76 14.53 -13.89
N LEU A 117 30.19 14.12 -15.03
CA LEU A 117 30.42 14.79 -16.31
C LEU A 117 29.93 16.23 -16.31
N TYR A 118 28.79 16.50 -15.66
CA TYR A 118 28.27 17.86 -15.56
C TYR A 118 29.19 18.78 -14.74
N VAL A 119 29.63 18.33 -13.57
CA VAL A 119 30.53 19.10 -12.69
C VAL A 119 31.87 19.40 -13.36
N LEU A 120 32.38 18.47 -14.19
CA LEU A 120 33.69 18.64 -14.83
C LEU A 120 33.67 19.50 -16.10
N PHE A 121 32.58 19.44 -16.88
CA PHE A 121 32.56 20.00 -18.24
C PHE A 121 31.45 21.03 -18.48
N GLU A 122 30.45 21.12 -17.60
CA GLU A 122 29.26 21.99 -17.74
C GLU A 122 28.70 22.05 -19.17
N PRO A 123 28.41 20.90 -19.82
CA PRO A 123 28.17 20.87 -21.26
C PRO A 123 26.84 21.51 -21.70
N ILE A 124 25.91 21.71 -20.76
CA ILE A 124 24.55 22.24 -21.00
C ILE A 124 24.11 23.15 -19.85
N THR A 125 23.06 23.92 -20.07
CA THR A 125 22.52 24.78 -19.00
C THR A 125 21.83 23.95 -17.90
N LEU A 126 21.88 24.43 -16.65
CA LEU A 126 21.25 23.77 -15.50
C LEU A 126 19.74 23.54 -15.71
N SER A 127 19.06 24.46 -16.39
CA SER A 127 17.64 24.35 -16.73
C SER A 127 17.35 23.19 -17.69
N GLU A 128 18.18 23.00 -18.71
CA GLU A 128 18.04 21.91 -19.68
C GLU A 128 18.41 20.57 -19.03
N LEU A 129 19.53 20.52 -18.29
CA LEU A 129 19.93 19.34 -17.52
C LEU A 129 18.79 18.86 -16.61
N ARG A 130 18.16 19.80 -15.90
CA ARG A 130 17.06 19.50 -14.98
C ARG A 130 15.90 18.82 -15.68
N LEU A 131 15.49 19.29 -16.86
CA LEU A 131 14.42 18.65 -17.63
C LEU A 131 14.82 17.27 -18.12
N ILE A 132 16.05 17.11 -18.63
CA ILE A 132 16.58 15.85 -19.14
C ILE A 132 16.66 14.80 -18.03
N ILE A 133 17.26 15.14 -16.88
CA ILE A 133 17.41 14.21 -15.74
C ILE A 133 16.06 13.83 -15.15
N ILE A 134 15.12 14.78 -15.03
CA ILE A 134 13.76 14.50 -14.57
C ILE A 134 13.04 13.56 -15.55
N GLY A 135 13.12 13.81 -16.85
CA GLY A 135 12.50 12.92 -17.85
C GLY A 135 13.14 11.55 -17.91
N ALA A 136 14.47 11.44 -17.85
CA ALA A 136 15.18 10.16 -17.83
C ALA A 136 14.82 9.32 -16.60
N ARG A 137 14.79 9.94 -15.41
CA ARG A 137 14.31 9.31 -14.18
C ARG A 137 12.89 8.77 -14.35
N ASP A 138 12.01 9.62 -14.86
CA ASP A 138 10.58 9.31 -14.97
C ASP A 138 10.32 8.24 -16.02
N ALA A 139 11.14 8.15 -17.08
CA ALA A 139 11.15 7.02 -18.02
C ALA A 139 11.51 5.69 -17.33
N VAL A 140 12.53 5.70 -16.46
CA VAL A 140 12.89 4.51 -15.67
C VAL A 140 11.75 4.12 -14.74
N VAL A 141 11.17 5.07 -14.01
CA VAL A 141 10.04 4.79 -13.12
C VAL A 141 8.82 4.28 -13.90
N LEU A 142 8.52 4.85 -15.06
CA LEU A 142 7.43 4.40 -15.92
C LEU A 142 7.64 2.96 -16.40
N ALA A 143 8.88 2.56 -16.70
CA ALA A 143 9.20 1.18 -17.02
C ALA A 143 8.92 0.23 -15.83
N PHE A 144 9.31 0.61 -14.61
CA PHE A 144 8.98 -0.17 -13.42
C PHE A 144 7.46 -0.30 -13.21
N ILE A 145 6.71 0.79 -13.39
CA ILE A 145 5.25 0.79 -13.27
C ILE A 145 4.61 -0.14 -14.31
N GLY A 146 4.98 0.03 -15.59
CA GLY A 146 4.38 -0.70 -16.70
C GLY A 146 4.71 -2.18 -16.72
N PHE A 147 5.97 -2.56 -16.47
CA PHE A 147 6.42 -3.95 -16.59
C PHE A 147 6.42 -4.74 -15.27
N GLY A 148 6.29 -4.08 -14.13
CA GLY A 148 6.32 -4.71 -12.81
C GLY A 148 5.10 -4.38 -11.97
N PHE A 149 5.04 -3.13 -11.52
CA PHE A 149 4.19 -2.78 -10.37
C PHE A 149 2.70 -2.91 -10.68
N LEU A 150 2.26 -2.41 -11.83
CA LEU A 150 0.83 -2.39 -12.15
C LEU A 150 0.25 -3.81 -12.19
N TRP A 151 0.94 -4.73 -12.85
CA TRP A 151 0.46 -6.11 -12.98
C TRP A 151 0.50 -6.86 -11.64
N SER A 152 1.60 -6.74 -10.89
CA SER A 152 1.73 -7.40 -9.58
C SER A 152 0.74 -6.87 -8.56
N THR A 153 0.59 -5.55 -8.45
CA THR A 153 -0.38 -4.93 -7.54
C THR A 153 -1.81 -5.27 -7.95
N LEU A 154 -2.11 -5.32 -9.25
CA LEU A 154 -3.44 -5.73 -9.73
C LEU A 154 -3.74 -7.19 -9.39
N SER A 155 -2.75 -8.08 -9.54
CA SER A 155 -2.88 -9.48 -9.13
C SER A 155 -3.12 -9.61 -7.62
N MET A 156 -2.37 -8.87 -6.80
CA MET A 156 -2.60 -8.82 -5.35
C MET A 156 -3.99 -8.29 -5.02
N TRP A 157 -4.46 -7.23 -5.68
CA TRP A 157 -5.79 -6.66 -5.46
C TRP A 157 -6.93 -7.63 -5.83
N ARG A 158 -6.75 -8.43 -6.89
CA ARG A 158 -7.73 -9.45 -7.31
C ARG A 158 -7.84 -10.59 -6.29
N ASN A 159 -6.71 -11.01 -5.72
CA ASN A 159 -6.65 -12.12 -4.78
C ASN A 159 -6.91 -11.71 -3.32
N GLU A 160 -6.84 -10.42 -3.01
CA GLU A 160 -7.02 -9.91 -1.66
C GLU A 160 -8.50 -9.93 -1.25
N GLN A 161 -8.80 -10.63 -0.16
CA GLN A 161 -10.16 -10.73 0.39
C GLN A 161 -10.41 -9.72 1.52
N VAL A 162 -9.34 -9.22 2.17
CA VAL A 162 -9.47 -8.30 3.30
C VAL A 162 -9.72 -6.88 2.78
N ALA A 163 -10.92 -6.35 3.01
CA ALA A 163 -11.36 -5.04 2.50
C ALA A 163 -10.37 -3.89 2.81
N ALA A 164 -9.79 -3.86 4.01
CA ALA A 164 -8.82 -2.83 4.39
C ALA A 164 -7.48 -2.96 3.63
N MET A 165 -7.06 -4.17 3.28
CA MET A 165 -5.90 -4.37 2.40
C MET A 165 -6.26 -4.06 0.94
N ARG A 166 -7.45 -4.44 0.47
CA ARG A 166 -7.93 -4.06 -0.88
C ARG A 166 -7.93 -2.55 -1.06
N PHE A 167 -8.40 -1.80 -0.06
CA PHE A 167 -8.36 -0.33 -0.08
C PHE A 167 -6.93 0.19 -0.26
N LYS A 168 -5.96 -0.34 0.50
CA LYS A 168 -4.55 0.04 0.33
C LYS A 168 -4.02 -0.28 -1.06
N GLN A 169 -4.34 -1.46 -1.60
CA GLN A 169 -3.95 -1.83 -2.96
C GLN A 169 -4.60 -0.91 -4.00
N THR A 170 -5.86 -0.51 -3.81
CA THR A 170 -6.53 0.50 -4.65
C THR A 170 -5.81 1.85 -4.58
N CYS A 171 -5.42 2.33 -3.40
CA CYS A 171 -4.61 3.54 -3.28
C CYS A 171 -3.28 3.41 -4.02
N ILE A 172 -2.62 2.25 -3.96
CA ILE A 172 -1.37 1.96 -4.69
C ILE A 172 -1.60 2.02 -6.21
N LEU A 173 -2.66 1.41 -6.72
CA LEU A 173 -3.01 1.46 -8.15
C LEU A 173 -3.31 2.89 -8.61
N LEU A 174 -4.07 3.66 -7.84
CA LEU A 174 -4.40 5.05 -8.17
C LEU A 174 -3.17 5.96 -8.10
N PHE A 175 -2.26 5.69 -7.17
CA PHE A 175 -0.95 6.35 -7.10
C PHE A 175 -0.14 6.06 -8.36
N PHE A 176 -0.01 4.80 -8.79
CA PHE A 176 0.72 4.48 -10.02
C PHE A 176 0.08 5.10 -11.26
N GLY A 177 -1.25 5.10 -11.37
CA GLY A 177 -1.94 5.76 -12.47
C GLY A 177 -1.67 7.27 -12.52
N SER A 178 -1.79 7.96 -11.38
CA SER A 178 -1.54 9.40 -11.27
C SER A 178 -0.07 9.75 -11.53
N PHE A 179 0.84 8.92 -11.01
CA PHE A 179 2.27 9.06 -11.22
C PHE A 179 2.64 8.84 -12.70
N ALA A 180 2.09 7.81 -13.35
CA ALA A 180 2.34 7.52 -14.76
C ALA A 180 1.95 8.71 -15.66
N ILE A 181 0.78 9.33 -15.41
CA ILE A 181 0.36 10.54 -16.13
C ILE A 181 1.35 11.69 -15.92
N THR A 182 1.80 11.89 -14.68
CA THR A 182 2.79 12.92 -14.34
C THR A 182 4.13 12.66 -15.07
N THR A 183 4.58 11.40 -15.12
CA THR A 183 5.83 11.02 -15.80
C THR A 183 5.78 11.21 -17.31
N LEU A 184 4.61 11.05 -17.95
CA LEU A 184 4.49 11.35 -19.37
C LEU A 184 4.75 12.83 -19.66
N GLY A 185 4.33 13.73 -18.75
CA GLY A 185 4.59 15.17 -18.85
C GLY A 185 6.08 15.51 -18.77
N SER A 186 6.82 14.89 -17.86
CA SER A 186 8.26 15.12 -17.73
C SER A 186 9.06 14.50 -18.87
N ILE A 187 8.69 13.29 -19.32
CA ILE A 187 9.32 12.64 -20.48
C ILE A 187 9.11 13.49 -21.74
N SER A 188 7.89 13.97 -21.98
CA SER A 188 7.62 14.85 -23.13
C SER A 188 8.39 16.17 -23.06
N ALA A 189 8.49 16.79 -21.87
CA ALA A 189 9.32 17.97 -21.67
C ALA A 189 10.81 17.70 -21.94
N ALA A 190 11.35 16.56 -21.52
CA ALA A 190 12.73 16.17 -21.79
C ALA A 190 12.97 15.95 -23.28
N VAL A 191 12.07 15.25 -23.97
CA VAL A 191 12.13 15.03 -25.43
C VAL A 191 12.11 16.36 -26.18
N MET A 192 11.18 17.25 -25.82
CA MET A 192 11.11 18.61 -26.38
C MET A 192 12.41 19.41 -26.16
N THR A 193 13.02 19.28 -24.98
CA THR A 193 14.30 19.93 -24.66
C THR A 193 15.45 19.39 -25.53
N ILE A 194 15.54 18.07 -25.68
CA ILE A 194 16.59 17.40 -26.45
C ILE A 194 16.49 17.78 -27.94
N PHE A 195 15.29 17.73 -28.51
CA PHE A 195 15.06 18.05 -29.93
C PHE A 195 14.92 19.56 -30.19
N ARG A 196 14.90 20.39 -29.14
CA ARG A 196 14.65 21.84 -29.22
C ARG A 196 13.34 22.19 -29.92
N ILE A 197 12.27 21.46 -29.61
CA ILE A 197 10.94 21.62 -30.21
C ILE A 197 9.94 22.10 -29.16
N GLY A 198 9.30 23.24 -29.41
CA GLY A 198 8.20 23.75 -28.59
C GLY A 198 8.61 24.28 -27.21
N ASP A 199 7.62 24.54 -26.35
CA ASP A 199 7.83 24.98 -24.97
C ASP A 199 7.78 23.78 -24.01
N ALA A 200 8.96 23.26 -23.68
CA ALA A 200 9.13 22.16 -22.74
C ALA A 200 8.60 22.48 -21.33
N ALA A 201 8.62 23.75 -20.91
CA ALA A 201 8.10 24.15 -19.61
C ALA A 201 6.57 24.08 -19.58
N TYR A 202 5.92 24.46 -20.68
CA TYR A 202 4.47 24.33 -20.83
C TYR A 202 4.03 22.86 -20.77
N ALA A 203 4.72 21.97 -21.49
CA ALA A 203 4.43 20.54 -21.45
C ALA A 203 4.48 19.99 -20.01
N ALA A 204 5.51 20.34 -19.23
CA ALA A 204 5.60 19.92 -17.83
C ALA A 204 4.49 20.51 -16.95
N GLN A 205 4.04 21.75 -17.20
CA GLN A 205 3.00 22.43 -16.42
C GLN A 205 1.61 21.79 -16.60
N VAL A 206 1.28 21.34 -17.82
CA VAL A 206 -0.01 20.69 -18.12
C VAL A 206 -0.27 19.47 -17.23
N PHE A 207 0.79 18.72 -16.90
CA PHE A 207 0.68 17.50 -16.09
C PHE A 207 0.96 17.73 -14.59
N GLN A 208 1.40 18.92 -14.17
CA GLN A 208 1.64 19.21 -12.74
C GLN A 208 0.44 18.97 -11.81
N PRO A 209 -0.83 19.21 -12.21
CA PRO A 209 -1.97 18.96 -11.31
C PRO A 209 -2.07 17.51 -10.82
N PHE A 210 -1.55 16.53 -11.57
CA PHE A 210 -1.57 15.11 -11.19
C PHE A 210 -0.60 14.74 -10.06
N VAL A 211 0.26 15.67 -9.66
CA VAL A 211 1.09 15.56 -8.47
C VAL A 211 0.24 15.52 -7.20
N TYR A 212 -0.79 16.37 -7.10
CA TYR A 212 -1.61 16.45 -5.90
C TYR A 212 -2.32 15.13 -5.56
N PRO A 213 -3.01 14.45 -6.50
CA PRO A 213 -3.58 13.13 -6.21
C PRO A 213 -2.49 12.10 -5.90
N THR A 214 -1.32 12.16 -6.54
CA THR A 214 -0.18 11.30 -6.21
C THR A 214 0.23 11.44 -4.74
N VAL A 215 0.42 12.67 -4.25
CA VAL A 215 0.77 12.93 -2.84
C VAL A 215 -0.36 12.49 -1.91
N LEU A 216 -1.61 12.74 -2.29
CA LEU A 216 -2.77 12.29 -1.50
C LEU A 216 -2.81 10.76 -1.34
N PHE A 217 -2.66 10.00 -2.43
CA PHE A 217 -2.65 8.54 -2.37
C PHE A 217 -1.44 8.00 -1.60
N PHE A 218 -0.27 8.65 -1.72
CA PHE A 218 0.89 8.32 -0.90
C PHE A 218 0.61 8.51 0.60
N MET A 219 -0.03 9.61 0.98
CA MET A 219 -0.45 9.85 2.38
C MET A 219 -1.45 8.81 2.87
N LEU A 220 -2.41 8.41 2.02
CA LEU A 220 -3.36 7.35 2.36
C LEU A 220 -2.68 5.98 2.53
N MET A 221 -1.59 5.69 1.80
CA MET A 221 -0.80 4.47 1.99
C MET A 221 -0.07 4.43 3.33
N LEU A 222 0.51 5.58 3.72
CA LEU A 222 1.19 5.77 5.01
C LEU A 222 0.23 5.58 6.19
N PHE A 223 -1.07 5.76 5.97
CA PHE A 223 -2.06 5.64 7.03
C PHE A 223 -2.05 4.21 7.62
N PRO A 224 -1.95 4.05 8.96
CA PRO A 224 -1.80 2.74 9.56
C PRO A 224 -3.07 1.91 9.34
N HIS A 225 -2.92 0.66 8.91
CA HIS A 225 -4.03 -0.27 8.66
C HIS A 225 -5.03 -0.34 9.83
N ARG A 226 -4.55 -0.22 11.07
CA ARG A 226 -5.37 -0.26 12.29
C ARG A 226 -6.49 0.79 12.31
N TRP A 227 -6.27 1.97 11.73
CA TRP A 227 -7.29 3.02 11.70
C TRP A 227 -8.37 2.75 10.67
N ILE A 228 -8.00 2.17 9.52
CA ILE A 228 -8.97 1.71 8.51
C ILE A 228 -9.78 0.54 9.09
N ALA A 229 -9.12 -0.38 9.79
CA ALA A 229 -9.78 -1.49 10.46
C ALA A 229 -10.78 -1.01 11.54
N LEU A 230 -10.52 0.11 12.23
CA LEU A 230 -11.46 0.70 13.19
C LEU A 230 -12.78 1.15 12.53
N LEU A 231 -12.75 1.63 11.28
CA LEU A 231 -13.98 1.99 10.55
C LEU A 231 -14.82 0.77 10.18
N ILE A 232 -14.18 -0.38 9.91
CA ILE A 232 -14.84 -1.64 9.54
C ILE A 232 -15.22 -2.47 10.79
N TYR A 233 -14.60 -2.17 11.93
CA TYR A 233 -14.80 -2.84 13.21
C TYR A 233 -16.27 -2.96 13.66
N PRO A 234 -17.13 -1.92 13.63
CA PRO A 234 -18.51 -2.03 14.12
C PRO A 234 -19.33 -3.06 13.31
N GLN A 235 -19.14 -3.10 11.99
CA GLN A 235 -19.82 -4.07 11.14
C GLN A 235 -19.38 -5.50 11.47
N ARG A 236 -18.07 -5.73 11.63
CA ARG A 236 -17.52 -7.05 11.99
C ARG A 236 -17.94 -7.47 13.41
N LEU A 237 -18.02 -6.54 14.34
CA LEU A 237 -18.50 -6.79 15.70
C LEU A 237 -19.97 -7.22 15.68
N TYR A 238 -20.80 -6.57 14.85
CA TYR A 238 -22.19 -6.96 14.65
C TYR A 238 -22.31 -8.37 14.05
N THR A 239 -21.50 -8.72 13.04
CA THR A 239 -21.45 -10.08 12.49
C THR A 239 -21.07 -11.11 13.55
N PHE A 240 -20.04 -10.83 14.35
CA PHE A 240 -19.62 -11.70 15.45
C PHE A 240 -20.73 -11.88 16.50
N TYR A 241 -21.43 -10.81 16.86
CA TYR A 241 -22.56 -10.86 17.78
C TYR A 241 -23.68 -11.77 17.26
N ARG A 242 -24.04 -11.64 15.96
CA ARG A 242 -25.06 -12.50 15.34
C ARG A 242 -24.63 -13.97 15.30
N LEU A 243 -23.38 -14.24 14.93
CA LEU A 243 -22.83 -15.61 14.94
C LEU A 243 -22.86 -16.21 16.34
N LYS A 244 -22.47 -15.45 17.37
CA LYS A 244 -22.51 -15.92 18.75
C LYS A 244 -23.94 -16.19 19.26
N ARG A 245 -24.95 -15.53 18.69
CA ARG A 245 -26.36 -15.84 18.96
C ARG A 245 -26.76 -17.19 18.34
N VAL A 246 -26.32 -17.47 17.11
CA VAL A 246 -26.53 -18.78 16.46
C VAL A 246 -25.82 -19.89 17.24
N GLU A 247 -24.56 -19.68 17.63
CA GLU A 247 -23.80 -20.59 18.48
C GLU A 247 -24.56 -20.91 19.78
N ARG A 248 -25.06 -19.91 20.50
CA ARG A 248 -25.86 -20.12 21.72
C ARG A 248 -27.12 -20.92 21.46
N LEU A 249 -27.86 -20.65 20.38
CA LEU A 249 -29.08 -21.39 20.06
C LEU A 249 -28.80 -22.87 19.76
N ILE A 250 -27.68 -23.17 19.12
CA ILE A 250 -27.25 -24.56 18.88
C ILE A 250 -26.92 -25.23 20.23
N MET A 251 -26.18 -24.54 21.10
CA MET A 251 -25.77 -25.07 22.40
C MET A 251 -26.93 -25.25 23.38
N ASP A 252 -27.85 -24.28 23.45
CA ASP A 252 -29.08 -24.35 24.24
C ASP A 252 -29.93 -25.55 23.79
N GLN A 253 -29.96 -25.82 22.48
CA GLN A 253 -30.65 -26.99 21.96
C GLN A 253 -29.92 -28.30 22.26
N LEU A 254 -28.61 -28.32 22.47
CA LEU A 254 -27.86 -29.54 22.71
C LEU A 254 -27.81 -29.95 24.20
N ASP A 255 -28.44 -29.18 25.11
CA ASP A 255 -28.35 -29.35 26.58
C ASP A 255 -26.90 -29.51 27.07
N THR A 256 -25.94 -29.04 26.27
CA THR A 256 -24.52 -29.26 26.49
C THR A 256 -23.94 -27.97 27.07
N SER A 257 -23.97 -27.84 28.39
CA SER A 257 -23.32 -26.72 29.10
C SER A 257 -21.78 -26.71 28.95
N ALA A 258 -21.20 -27.74 28.33
CA ALA A 258 -19.76 -28.02 28.31
C ALA A 258 -18.94 -27.25 27.25
N ALA A 259 -19.56 -26.56 26.28
CA ALA A 259 -18.83 -25.87 25.20
C ALA A 259 -18.56 -24.37 25.47
N LEU A 260 -18.75 -23.88 26.70
CA LEU A 260 -18.57 -22.48 27.09
C LEU A 260 -17.10 -22.01 27.20
N GLN A 261 -16.21 -22.54 26.36
CA GLN A 261 -14.87 -21.96 26.13
C GLN A 261 -14.83 -20.97 24.95
N SER A 262 -15.98 -20.56 24.40
CA SER A 262 -16.00 -19.48 23.40
C SER A 262 -15.76 -18.12 24.08
N ARG A 263 -14.60 -17.53 23.80
CA ARG A 263 -14.11 -16.24 24.35
C ARG A 263 -15.23 -15.23 24.59
N SER A 264 -15.29 -14.67 25.80
CA SER A 264 -16.32 -13.71 26.18
C SER A 264 -16.34 -12.49 25.25
N LEU A 265 -17.53 -11.97 24.95
CA LEU A 265 -17.71 -10.78 24.11
C LEU A 265 -16.88 -9.58 24.63
N GLY A 266 -16.75 -9.47 25.95
CA GLY A 266 -15.93 -8.43 26.58
C GLY A 266 -14.43 -8.55 26.30
N ALA A 267 -13.90 -9.77 26.16
CA ALA A 267 -12.49 -9.98 25.82
C ALA A 267 -12.20 -9.65 24.34
N VAL A 268 -13.14 -9.95 23.44
CA VAL A 268 -13.02 -9.64 22.00
C VAL A 268 -13.19 -8.15 21.72
N TRP A 269 -14.07 -7.46 22.45
CA TRP A 269 -14.21 -6.00 22.36
C TRP A 269 -12.88 -5.29 22.70
N ARG A 270 -12.19 -5.73 23.75
CA ARG A 270 -10.91 -5.13 24.16
C ARG A 270 -9.73 -5.45 23.23
N GLN A 271 -9.87 -6.41 22.31
CA GLN A 271 -8.78 -6.89 21.45
C GLN A 271 -9.22 -6.97 19.98
N PRO A 272 -9.27 -5.83 19.26
CA PRO A 272 -9.76 -5.78 17.88
C PRO A 272 -8.93 -6.65 16.91
N GLU A 273 -7.65 -6.84 17.18
CA GLU A 273 -6.75 -7.68 16.38
C GLU A 273 -7.11 -9.17 16.44
N ARG A 274 -7.94 -9.59 17.40
CA ARG A 274 -8.38 -10.98 17.57
C ARG A 274 -9.82 -11.22 17.11
N LEU A 275 -10.50 -10.21 16.59
CA LEU A 275 -11.91 -10.32 16.19
C LEU A 275 -12.09 -11.31 15.03
N GLU A 276 -11.24 -11.26 14.00
CA GLU A 276 -11.32 -12.21 12.88
C GLU A 276 -11.08 -13.64 13.36
N MET A 277 -10.04 -13.86 14.16
CA MET A 277 -9.78 -15.18 14.76
C MET A 277 -10.96 -15.68 15.61
N ALA A 278 -11.63 -14.78 16.34
CA ALA A 278 -12.81 -15.13 17.13
C ALA A 278 -14.00 -15.51 16.22
N ILE A 279 -14.22 -14.80 15.10
CA ILE A 279 -15.23 -15.15 14.09
C ILE A 279 -14.92 -16.54 13.50
N TYR A 280 -13.66 -16.80 13.12
CA TYR A 280 -13.21 -18.12 12.64
C TYR A 280 -13.51 -19.23 13.65
N GLN A 281 -13.13 -19.04 14.91
CA GLN A 281 -13.37 -20.02 15.97
C GLN A 281 -14.87 -20.28 16.18
N THR A 282 -15.70 -19.24 16.22
CA THR A 282 -17.15 -19.40 16.38
C THR A 282 -17.79 -20.11 15.20
N VAL A 283 -17.35 -19.85 13.96
CA VAL A 283 -17.83 -20.57 12.78
C VAL A 283 -17.46 -22.06 12.86
N ILE A 284 -16.23 -22.39 13.25
CA ILE A 284 -15.81 -23.79 13.45
C ILE A 284 -16.71 -24.49 14.48
N VAL A 285 -16.94 -23.86 15.63
CA VAL A 285 -17.83 -24.44 16.67
C VAL A 285 -19.25 -24.67 16.15
N ILE A 286 -19.80 -23.73 15.36
CA ILE A 286 -21.11 -23.89 14.73
C ILE A 286 -21.08 -25.10 13.78
N LEU A 287 -20.05 -25.21 12.94
CA LEU A 287 -19.87 -26.29 11.96
C LEU A 287 -19.66 -27.66 12.60
N ASP A 288 -18.98 -27.72 13.75
CA ASP A 288 -18.74 -28.97 14.48
C ASP A 288 -20.00 -29.44 15.22
N CYS A 289 -20.81 -28.51 15.73
CA CYS A 289 -21.95 -28.86 16.59
C CYS A 289 -23.29 -29.00 15.85
N TYR A 290 -23.48 -28.36 14.69
CA TYR A 290 -24.76 -28.48 13.97
C TYR A 290 -25.10 -29.90 13.49
N PRO A 291 -24.17 -30.81 13.11
CA PRO A 291 -24.53 -32.16 12.66
C PRO A 291 -25.20 -32.99 13.76
N ILE A 292 -24.88 -32.70 15.01
CA ILE A 292 -25.45 -33.37 16.19
C ILE A 292 -26.95 -33.05 16.33
N LEU A 293 -27.43 -31.95 15.74
CA LEU A 293 -28.84 -31.58 15.73
C LEU A 293 -29.71 -32.47 14.82
N ASN A 294 -29.11 -33.25 13.91
CA ASN A 294 -29.82 -34.12 12.96
C ASN A 294 -30.64 -35.24 13.66
N GLY A 295 -30.32 -35.56 14.92
CA GLY A 295 -31.00 -36.63 15.68
C GLY A 295 -32.34 -36.25 16.34
N ALA A 296 -32.79 -34.98 16.29
CA ALA A 296 -33.95 -34.52 17.06
C ALA A 296 -35.05 -33.88 16.18
N PRO A 297 -36.29 -34.42 16.17
CA PRO A 297 -37.36 -33.99 15.26
C PRO A 297 -37.85 -32.54 15.49
N ALA A 298 -37.69 -31.99 16.69
CA ALA A 298 -38.01 -30.59 16.99
C ALA A 298 -36.94 -29.57 16.51
N LYS A 299 -35.75 -30.03 16.12
CA LYS A 299 -34.57 -29.19 15.82
C LYS A 299 -34.24 -29.08 14.33
N GLY A 300 -35.02 -29.77 13.47
CA GLY A 300 -34.78 -29.89 12.04
C GLY A 300 -34.78 -28.57 11.24
N ARG A 301 -35.50 -27.52 11.69
CA ARG A 301 -35.54 -26.23 10.98
C ARG A 301 -34.23 -25.44 11.08
N LEU A 302 -33.54 -25.50 12.22
CA LEU A 302 -32.26 -24.82 12.41
C LEU A 302 -31.16 -25.57 11.66
N TYR A 303 -31.16 -26.90 11.77
CA TYR A 303 -30.29 -27.79 11.00
C TYR A 303 -30.41 -27.53 9.49
N ALA A 304 -31.62 -27.58 8.93
CA ALA A 304 -31.84 -27.37 7.49
C ALA A 304 -31.37 -25.99 7.00
N ARG A 305 -31.51 -24.94 7.82
CA ARG A 305 -31.02 -23.59 7.47
C ARG A 305 -29.50 -23.51 7.49
N ILE A 306 -28.83 -24.12 8.47
CA ILE A 306 -27.37 -24.15 8.54
C ILE A 306 -26.82 -25.01 7.40
N GLU A 307 -27.41 -26.18 7.16
CA GLU A 307 -27.04 -27.08 6.06
C GLU A 307 -27.21 -26.41 4.69
N GLN A 308 -28.29 -25.65 4.49
CA GLN A 308 -28.48 -24.85 3.28
C GLN A 308 -27.39 -23.78 3.12
N CYS A 309 -27.00 -23.10 4.20
CA CYS A 309 -25.89 -22.15 4.16
C CYS A 309 -24.56 -22.83 3.82
N VAL A 310 -24.26 -23.98 4.42
CA VAL A 310 -23.01 -24.72 4.19
C VAL A 310 -22.93 -25.25 2.76
N THR A 311 -24.02 -25.79 2.22
CA THR A 311 -24.05 -26.38 0.86
C THR A 311 -24.04 -25.34 -0.25
N HIS A 312 -24.55 -24.12 0.00
CA HIS A 312 -24.62 -23.06 -1.03
C HIS A 312 -23.50 -22.03 -0.93
N SER A 313 -22.70 -22.01 0.14
CA SER A 313 -21.58 -21.07 0.29
C SER A 313 -20.33 -21.65 -0.34
N ILE A 314 -19.84 -21.02 -1.40
CA ILE A 314 -18.61 -21.43 -2.11
C ILE A 314 -17.37 -20.98 -1.33
N ASP A 315 -17.44 -19.82 -0.65
CA ASP A 315 -16.34 -19.21 0.08
C ASP A 315 -16.64 -18.99 1.57
N TYR A 316 -15.58 -18.96 2.40
CA TYR A 316 -15.67 -18.72 3.84
C TYR A 316 -16.36 -17.39 4.20
N SER A 317 -16.09 -16.33 3.44
CA SER A 317 -16.70 -15.01 3.66
C SER A 317 -18.21 -15.03 3.48
N ASP A 318 -18.68 -15.78 2.48
CA ASP A 318 -20.11 -15.93 2.18
C ASP A 318 -20.78 -16.79 3.24
N LEU A 319 -20.10 -17.86 3.69
CA LEU A 319 -20.56 -18.70 4.79
C LEU A 319 -20.75 -17.90 6.09
N VAL A 320 -19.77 -17.06 6.46
CA VAL A 320 -19.85 -16.18 7.63
C VAL A 320 -21.07 -15.26 7.56
N LEU A 321 -21.32 -14.65 6.40
CA LEU A 321 -22.45 -13.75 6.19
C LEU A 321 -23.79 -14.50 6.18
N ALA A 322 -23.85 -15.67 5.54
CA ALA A 322 -25.04 -16.51 5.46
C ALA A 322 -25.44 -17.02 6.85
N LEU A 323 -24.48 -17.55 7.63
CA LEU A 323 -24.69 -17.97 9.02
C LEU A 323 -25.11 -16.79 9.90
N ALA A 324 -24.44 -15.64 9.77
CA ALA A 324 -24.83 -14.44 10.49
C ALA A 324 -26.21 -13.94 10.08
N ALA A 325 -26.69 -14.23 8.87
CA ALA A 325 -27.99 -13.78 8.35
C ALA A 325 -29.18 -14.59 8.87
N ILE A 326 -28.97 -15.80 9.43
CA ILE A 326 -30.03 -16.66 9.98
C ILE A 326 -30.90 -15.84 10.94
N ARG A 327 -32.19 -15.70 10.58
CA ARG A 327 -33.19 -15.07 11.43
C ARG A 327 -33.72 -16.12 12.40
N THR A 328 -33.42 -15.91 13.66
CA THR A 328 -33.80 -16.75 14.80
C THR A 328 -35.13 -16.27 15.36
#